data_AF-A0A397EI98-F1
#
_entry.id   AF-A0A397EI98-F1
#
_cell.length_a   1.000
_cell.length_b   1.000
_cell.length_c   1.000
_cell.angle_alpha   90.00
_cell.angle_beta   90.00
_cell.angle_gamma   90.00
#
_symmetry.space_group_name_H-M   'P 1'
#
loop_
_entity.id
_entity.type
_entity.pdbx_description
1 polymer ?
#
loop_
_entity_poly.entity_id
_entity_poly.type
_entity_poly.pdbx_seq_one_letter_code
_entity_poly.pdbx_strand_id
1 'polypeptide(L)'
;MLRRDLDTQVVEFERKKREIYRKQEAMEAFKAAQKSAVENARVAELLRKKQMDEAQVIAEKVKLVQIYKATHIQKIVRGILARREYKVIRIKYTIASTYIEALARGFLARRRVFKLFHRRKAAIQIQCLARGVLARNATRLERHAQKQRKAAVVIQKTYRGRLGRQRMSNFRALHNAKLRLIYLTEHLCTDELVEMGRLLCAYAKHPESKYTVKPSHVVLGLIRILKSTWGSCLSPKDKRKHDQPIHEVRWMEGGQFLRRAAALLRALHTLATSAGRMLLPLSSETLALIQAYRNDSHFTLPHFATQGALAKTSSTLFQWIQALATISDVQHVFLSPTPVLELNLEDYADEDRAESIAVWHFSLLFDCYAKHLLVQTIMATFPGLFLRINTPNAMHIQTIQQTFDAGYRRLSRRLLATPELFADKLQAVNMTCLPVDNIMVLKEYVRALTCQSSSICLIHVFTH
;
A
#
# COMPACT_ATOMS: atom_id res chain seq x y z
N MET A 1 -137.17 50.86 -145.06
CA MET A 1 -136.98 49.43 -144.75
C MET A 1 -135.49 49.12 -144.51
N LEU A 2 -134.78 49.91 -143.68
CA LEU A 2 -133.31 49.82 -143.50
C LEU A 2 -132.81 50.30 -142.11
N ARG A 3 -133.71 50.56 -141.15
CA ARG A 3 -133.37 51.05 -139.79
C ARG A 3 -133.53 49.99 -138.67
N ARG A 4 -134.14 48.83 -138.95
CA ARG A 4 -134.36 47.76 -137.95
C ARG A 4 -133.18 46.77 -137.81
N ASP A 5 -132.29 46.72 -138.81
CA ASP A 5 -131.15 45.78 -138.83
C ASP A 5 -129.88 46.36 -138.21
N LEU A 6 -129.79 47.69 -138.02
CA LEU A 6 -128.62 48.33 -137.42
C LEU A 6 -128.67 48.31 -135.88
N ASP A 7 -129.85 48.48 -135.28
CA ASP A 7 -130.03 48.44 -133.83
C ASP A 7 -129.79 47.03 -133.24
N THR A 8 -129.98 45.98 -134.05
CA THR A 8 -129.71 44.60 -133.64
C THR A 8 -128.21 44.29 -133.57
N GLN A 9 -127.37 44.91 -134.42
CA GLN A 9 -125.91 44.68 -134.41
C GLN A 9 -125.20 45.42 -133.28
N VAL A 10 -125.68 46.61 -132.87
CA VAL A 10 -125.04 47.41 -131.81
C VAL A 10 -125.14 46.71 -130.44
N VAL A 11 -126.27 46.06 -130.13
CA VAL A 11 -126.48 45.38 -128.85
C VAL A 11 -125.62 44.10 -128.72
N GLU A 12 -125.37 43.38 -129.82
CA GLU A 12 -124.47 42.22 -129.81
C GLU A 12 -123.01 42.60 -129.50
N PHE A 13 -122.54 43.74 -130.01
CA PHE A 13 -121.18 44.22 -129.72
C PHE A 13 -121.00 44.65 -128.27
N GLU A 14 -122.00 45.27 -127.64
CA GLU A 14 -121.96 45.57 -126.20
C GLU A 14 -121.89 44.31 -125.34
N ARG A 15 -122.59 43.24 -125.75
CA ARG A 15 -122.57 41.95 -125.06
C ARG A 15 -121.18 41.31 -125.11
N LYS A 16 -120.51 41.35 -126.28
CA LYS A 16 -119.15 40.84 -126.46
C LYS A 16 -118.11 41.65 -125.67
N LYS A 17 -118.25 42.97 -125.59
CA LYS A 17 -117.33 43.84 -124.81
C LYS A 17 -117.35 43.49 -123.31
N ARG A 18 -118.53 43.25 -122.72
CA ARG A 18 -118.66 42.87 -121.30
C ARG A 18 -118.09 41.49 -121.00
N GLU A 19 -118.12 40.58 -121.97
CA GLU A 19 -117.56 39.24 -121.83
C GLU A 19 -116.02 39.24 -121.85
N ILE A 20 -115.41 40.12 -122.65
CA ILE A 20 -113.95 40.28 -122.70
C ILE A 20 -113.42 40.84 -121.37
N TYR A 21 -114.08 41.85 -120.79
CA TYR A 21 -113.67 42.41 -119.49
C TYR A 21 -113.77 41.39 -118.34
N ARG A 22 -114.82 40.56 -118.29
CA ARG A 22 -114.92 39.47 -117.30
C ARG A 22 -113.82 38.42 -117.44
N LYS A 23 -113.38 38.14 -118.67
CA LYS A 23 -112.29 37.17 -118.93
C LYS A 23 -110.92 37.72 -118.51
N GLN A 24 -110.72 39.04 -118.56
CA GLN A 24 -109.47 39.67 -118.09
C GLN A 24 -109.36 39.70 -116.57
N GLU A 25 -110.41 40.09 -115.84
CA GLU A 25 -110.42 40.05 -114.36
C GLU A 25 -110.23 38.63 -113.81
N ALA A 26 -110.86 37.63 -114.44
CA ALA A 26 -110.69 36.23 -114.04
C ALA A 26 -109.25 35.73 -114.20
N MET A 27 -108.51 36.25 -115.18
CA MET A 27 -107.12 35.84 -115.45
C MET A 27 -106.12 36.48 -114.48
N GLU A 28 -106.35 37.74 -114.10
CA GLU A 28 -105.52 38.43 -113.10
C GLU A 28 -105.74 37.87 -111.69
N ALA A 29 -106.99 37.56 -111.33
CA ALA A 29 -107.31 36.88 -110.07
C ALA A 29 -106.63 35.50 -109.98
N PHE A 30 -106.57 34.75 -111.08
CA PHE A 30 -105.88 33.46 -111.12
C PHE A 30 -104.36 33.59 -110.96
N LYS A 31 -103.73 34.58 -111.61
CA LYS A 31 -102.28 34.84 -111.47
C LYS A 31 -101.89 35.29 -110.06
N ALA A 32 -102.73 36.09 -109.39
CA ALA A 32 -102.49 36.53 -108.01
C ALA A 32 -102.61 35.35 -107.01
N ALA A 33 -103.62 34.49 -107.18
CA ALA A 33 -103.81 33.30 -106.36
C ALA A 33 -102.67 32.27 -106.52
N GLN A 34 -102.12 32.13 -107.73
CA GLN A 34 -101.00 31.21 -107.97
C GLN A 34 -99.70 31.69 -107.29
N LYS A 35 -99.44 33.00 -107.25
CA LYS A 35 -98.26 33.55 -106.57
C LYS A 35 -98.32 33.38 -105.03
N SER A 36 -99.47 33.65 -104.41
CA SER A 36 -99.62 33.49 -102.95
C SER A 36 -99.54 32.03 -102.51
N ALA A 37 -100.03 31.09 -103.32
CA ALA A 37 -99.93 29.66 -103.05
C ALA A 37 -98.47 29.16 -103.04
N VAL A 38 -97.64 29.61 -103.98
CA VAL A 38 -96.22 29.23 -104.07
C VAL A 38 -95.41 29.82 -102.90
N GLU A 39 -95.70 31.05 -102.50
CA GLU A 39 -95.01 31.71 -101.38
C GLU A 39 -95.36 31.06 -100.03
N ASN A 40 -96.63 30.73 -99.81
CA ASN A 40 -97.08 30.00 -98.63
C ASN A 40 -96.48 28.59 -98.54
N ALA A 41 -96.33 27.89 -99.66
CA ALA A 41 -95.68 26.58 -99.69
C ALA A 41 -94.20 26.66 -99.29
N ARG A 42 -93.48 27.70 -99.74
CA ARG A 42 -92.06 27.90 -99.44
C ARG A 42 -91.82 28.24 -97.95
N VAL A 43 -92.70 29.04 -97.36
CA VAL A 43 -92.64 29.39 -95.93
C VAL A 43 -92.93 28.16 -95.04
N ALA A 44 -93.89 27.32 -95.43
CA ALA A 44 -94.22 26.10 -94.69
C ALA A 44 -93.06 25.08 -94.68
N GLU A 45 -92.33 24.95 -95.78
CA GLU A 45 -91.19 24.03 -95.87
C GLU A 45 -89.99 24.50 -95.04
N LEU A 46 -89.72 25.81 -95.00
CA LEU A 46 -88.68 26.40 -94.15
C LEU A 46 -88.99 26.24 -92.66
N LEU A 47 -90.26 26.35 -92.26
CA LEU A 47 -90.70 26.11 -90.88
C LEU A 47 -90.52 24.64 -90.47
N ARG A 48 -90.79 23.68 -91.36
CA ARG A 48 -90.57 22.25 -91.06
C ARG A 48 -89.09 21.90 -90.89
N LYS A 49 -88.19 22.47 -91.71
CA LYS A 49 -86.74 22.24 -91.55
C LYS A 49 -86.22 22.80 -90.22
N LYS A 50 -86.64 24.01 -89.83
CA LYS A 50 -86.27 24.59 -88.53
C LYS A 50 -86.75 23.74 -87.34
N GLN A 51 -87.97 23.22 -87.38
CA GLN A 51 -88.49 22.37 -86.31
C GLN A 51 -87.77 21.02 -86.19
N MET A 52 -87.36 20.43 -87.31
CA MET A 52 -86.56 19.19 -87.31
C MET A 52 -85.15 19.42 -86.76
N ASP A 53 -84.50 20.52 -87.13
CA ASP A 53 -83.17 20.88 -86.63
C ASP A 53 -83.22 21.24 -85.13
N GLU A 54 -84.26 21.96 -84.68
CA GLU A 54 -84.46 22.27 -83.25
C GLU A 54 -84.70 21.01 -82.41
N ALA A 55 -85.47 20.04 -82.92
CA ALA A 55 -85.70 18.77 -82.23
C ALA A 55 -84.42 17.93 -82.08
N GLN A 56 -83.54 17.91 -83.09
CA GLN A 56 -82.25 17.20 -83.03
C GLN A 56 -81.29 17.86 -82.03
N VAL A 57 -81.20 19.20 -82.04
CA VAL A 57 -80.38 19.94 -81.08
C VAL A 57 -80.85 19.73 -79.64
N ILE A 58 -82.16 19.62 -79.39
CA ILE A 58 -82.71 19.31 -78.06
C ILE A 58 -82.33 17.89 -77.64
N ALA A 59 -82.41 16.90 -78.53
CA ALA A 59 -82.02 15.52 -78.23
C ALA A 59 -80.53 15.39 -77.90
N GLU A 60 -79.65 16.11 -78.60
CA GLU A 60 -78.21 16.15 -78.30
C GLU A 60 -77.91 16.84 -76.97
N LYS A 61 -78.59 17.95 -76.66
CA LYS A 61 -78.47 18.61 -75.36
C LYS A 61 -78.90 17.69 -74.21
N VAL A 62 -79.98 16.92 -74.39
CA VAL A 62 -80.43 15.93 -73.40
C VAL A 62 -79.39 14.82 -73.21
N LYS A 63 -78.79 14.30 -74.29
CA LYS A 63 -77.69 13.33 -74.21
C LYS A 63 -76.47 13.89 -73.47
N LEU A 64 -76.06 15.12 -73.76
CA LEU A 64 -74.93 15.79 -73.09
C LEU A 64 -75.20 15.98 -71.59
N VAL A 65 -76.43 16.38 -71.21
CA VAL A 65 -76.82 16.49 -69.80
C VAL A 65 -76.81 15.12 -69.11
N GLN A 66 -77.24 14.06 -69.79
CA GLN A 66 -77.17 12.70 -69.25
C GLN A 66 -75.71 12.24 -69.07
N ILE A 67 -74.84 12.50 -70.05
CA ILE A 67 -73.40 12.20 -69.96
C ILE A 67 -72.75 13.02 -68.84
N TYR A 68 -73.09 14.30 -68.68
CA TYR A 68 -72.58 15.15 -67.61
C TYR A 68 -73.03 14.66 -66.23
N LYS A 69 -74.32 14.35 -66.06
CA LYS A 69 -74.84 13.79 -64.82
C LYS A 69 -74.20 12.43 -64.51
N ALA A 70 -74.05 11.57 -65.51
CA ALA A 70 -73.39 10.27 -65.37
C ALA A 70 -71.90 10.41 -64.98
N THR A 71 -71.15 11.30 -65.63
CA THR A 71 -69.74 11.56 -65.31
C THR A 71 -69.57 12.21 -63.94
N HIS A 72 -70.50 13.07 -63.53
CA HIS A 72 -70.52 13.65 -62.19
C HIS A 72 -70.75 12.58 -61.11
N ILE A 73 -71.73 11.69 -61.31
CA ILE A 73 -71.97 10.54 -60.42
C ILE A 73 -70.75 9.62 -60.40
N GLN A 74 -70.18 9.26 -61.56
CA GLN A 74 -68.99 8.41 -61.65
C GLN A 74 -67.78 9.02 -60.93
N LYS A 75 -67.57 10.34 -61.02
CA LYS A 75 -66.50 11.04 -60.30
C LYS A 75 -66.68 10.94 -58.78
N ILE A 76 -67.90 11.15 -58.28
CA ILE A 76 -68.22 11.01 -56.86
C ILE A 76 -67.99 9.57 -56.41
N VAL A 77 -68.50 8.59 -57.16
CA VAL A 77 -68.37 7.16 -56.85
C VAL A 77 -66.90 6.74 -56.82
N ARG A 78 -66.08 7.11 -57.81
CA ARG A 78 -64.62 6.84 -57.82
C ARG A 78 -63.92 7.46 -56.61
N GLY A 79 -64.29 8.69 -56.23
CA GLY A 79 -63.74 9.35 -55.05
C GLY A 79 -64.14 8.67 -53.73
N ILE A 80 -65.37 8.17 -53.62
CA ILE A 80 -65.85 7.41 -52.45
C ILE A 80 -65.12 6.07 -52.36
N LEU A 81 -65.00 5.33 -53.47
CA LEU A 81 -64.31 4.04 -53.53
C LEU A 81 -62.84 4.19 -53.15
N ALA A 82 -62.11 5.15 -53.74
CA ALA A 82 -60.70 5.39 -53.44
C ALA A 82 -60.48 5.75 -51.95
N ARG A 83 -61.33 6.61 -51.37
CA ARG A 83 -61.23 6.96 -49.94
C ARG A 83 -61.56 5.80 -49.02
N ARG A 84 -62.51 4.94 -49.41
CA ARG A 84 -62.86 3.73 -48.65
C ARG A 84 -61.72 2.73 -48.67
N GLU A 85 -61.15 2.47 -49.83
CA GLU A 85 -59.97 1.60 -49.98
C GLU A 85 -58.77 2.14 -49.20
N TYR A 86 -58.46 3.44 -49.31
CA TYR A 86 -57.39 4.06 -48.55
C TYR A 86 -57.60 3.95 -47.04
N LYS A 87 -58.82 4.17 -46.52
CA LYS A 87 -59.12 4.01 -45.09
C LYS A 87 -58.89 2.56 -44.64
N VAL A 88 -59.33 1.58 -45.42
CA VAL A 88 -59.12 0.15 -45.12
C VAL A 88 -57.62 -0.18 -45.12
N ILE A 89 -56.89 0.29 -46.13
CA ILE A 89 -55.44 0.07 -46.26
C ILE A 89 -54.69 0.73 -45.09
N ARG A 90 -55.01 1.98 -44.75
CA ARG A 90 -54.40 2.70 -43.63
C ARG A 90 -54.68 2.00 -42.29
N ILE A 91 -55.91 1.55 -42.03
CA ILE A 91 -56.24 0.81 -40.80
C ILE A 91 -55.41 -0.48 -40.71
N LYS A 92 -55.30 -1.24 -41.80
CA LYS A 92 -54.48 -2.47 -41.84
C LYS A 92 -53.00 -2.19 -41.56
N TYR A 93 -52.42 -1.16 -42.18
CA TYR A 93 -51.03 -0.79 -41.94
C TYR A 93 -50.79 -0.24 -40.53
N THR A 94 -51.70 0.57 -39.98
CA THR A 94 -51.58 1.06 -38.60
C THR A 94 -51.63 -0.11 -37.61
N ILE A 95 -52.58 -1.03 -37.78
CA ILE A 95 -52.69 -2.23 -36.93
C ILE A 95 -51.44 -3.11 -37.08
N ALA A 96 -50.96 -3.34 -38.31
CA ALA A 96 -49.73 -4.09 -38.53
C ALA A 96 -48.51 -3.41 -37.88
N SER A 97 -48.39 -2.08 -37.99
CA SER A 97 -47.32 -1.30 -37.37
C SER A 97 -47.36 -1.41 -35.85
N THR A 98 -48.54 -1.27 -35.22
CA THR A 98 -48.64 -1.38 -33.75
C THR A 98 -48.28 -2.77 -33.26
N TYR A 99 -48.64 -3.84 -33.99
CA TYR A 99 -48.20 -5.20 -33.67
C TYR A 99 -46.68 -5.37 -33.80
N ILE A 100 -46.08 -4.89 -34.88
CA ILE A 100 -44.63 -4.95 -35.09
C ILE A 100 -43.89 -4.16 -34.01
N GLU A 101 -44.36 -2.95 -33.68
CA GLU A 101 -43.79 -2.12 -32.63
C GLU A 101 -43.94 -2.78 -31.24
N ALA A 102 -45.09 -3.38 -30.94
CA ALA A 102 -45.30 -4.10 -29.68
C ALA A 102 -44.35 -5.29 -29.55
N LEU A 103 -44.15 -6.06 -30.63
CA LEU A 103 -43.18 -7.14 -30.69
C LEU A 103 -41.74 -6.63 -30.47
N ALA A 104 -41.37 -5.54 -31.14
CA ALA A 104 -40.04 -4.94 -31.00
C ALA A 104 -39.80 -4.45 -29.55
N ARG A 105 -40.75 -3.74 -28.94
CA ARG A 105 -40.67 -3.30 -27.54
C ARG A 105 -40.55 -4.48 -26.58
N GLY A 106 -41.34 -5.54 -26.80
CA GLY A 106 -41.28 -6.77 -26.02
C GLY A 106 -39.92 -7.49 -26.12
N PHE A 107 -39.36 -7.59 -27.33
CA PHE A 107 -38.04 -8.17 -27.55
C PHE A 107 -36.93 -7.37 -26.85
N LEU A 108 -36.96 -6.04 -26.97
CA LEU A 108 -35.99 -5.16 -26.31
C LEU A 108 -36.07 -5.27 -24.78
N ALA A 109 -37.27 -5.32 -24.21
CA ALA A 109 -37.47 -5.51 -22.77
C ALA A 109 -36.88 -6.84 -22.28
N ARG A 110 -37.17 -7.96 -22.96
CA ARG A 110 -36.63 -9.28 -22.61
C ARG A 110 -35.11 -9.31 -22.74
N ARG A 111 -34.55 -8.71 -23.80
CA ARG A 111 -33.10 -8.62 -23.99
C ARG A 111 -32.43 -7.79 -22.88
N ARG A 112 -33.08 -6.71 -22.41
CA ARG A 112 -32.61 -5.91 -21.27
C ARG A 112 -32.59 -6.74 -19.99
N VAL A 113 -33.69 -7.44 -19.67
CA VAL A 113 -33.78 -8.30 -18.48
C VAL A 113 -32.75 -9.42 -18.54
N PHE A 114 -32.58 -10.07 -19.70
CA PHE A 114 -31.57 -11.11 -19.90
C PHE A 114 -30.16 -10.61 -19.61
N LYS A 115 -29.78 -9.45 -20.15
CA LYS A 115 -28.48 -8.81 -19.87
C LYS A 115 -28.31 -8.48 -18.39
N LEU A 116 -29.35 -7.95 -17.74
CA LEU A 116 -29.31 -7.58 -16.33
C LEU A 116 -29.18 -8.82 -15.42
N PHE A 117 -29.91 -9.89 -15.73
CA PHE A 117 -29.81 -11.18 -15.04
C PHE A 117 -28.39 -11.75 -15.13
N HIS A 118 -27.78 -11.76 -16.32
CA HIS A 118 -26.41 -12.27 -16.51
C HIS A 118 -25.38 -11.44 -15.74
N ARG A 119 -25.49 -10.11 -15.78
CA ARG A 119 -24.62 -9.22 -14.99
C ARG A 119 -24.78 -9.46 -13.49
N ARG A 120 -26.02 -9.60 -13.01
CA ARG A 120 -26.29 -9.89 -11.59
C ARG A 120 -25.75 -11.25 -11.17
N LYS A 121 -25.93 -12.29 -11.99
CA LYS A 121 -25.39 -13.63 -11.73
C LYS A 121 -23.87 -13.61 -11.65
N ALA A 122 -23.20 -12.96 -12.60
CA ALA A 122 -21.75 -12.80 -12.59
C ALA A 122 -21.27 -12.00 -11.37
N ALA A 123 -21.94 -10.89 -11.02
CA ALA A 123 -21.62 -10.10 -9.84
C ALA A 123 -21.75 -10.90 -8.54
N ILE A 124 -22.82 -11.68 -8.39
CA ILE A 124 -23.00 -12.56 -7.22
C ILE A 124 -21.88 -13.62 -7.15
N GLN A 125 -21.54 -14.24 -8.28
CA GLN A 125 -20.44 -15.22 -8.32
C GLN A 125 -19.10 -14.62 -7.89
N ILE A 126 -18.77 -13.43 -8.40
CA ILE A 126 -17.55 -12.69 -8.02
C ILE A 126 -17.58 -12.35 -6.53
N GLN A 127 -18.71 -11.86 -6.01
CA GLN A 127 -18.86 -11.51 -4.58
C GLN A 127 -18.72 -12.74 -3.67
N CYS A 128 -19.31 -13.88 -4.04
CA CYS A 128 -19.17 -15.13 -3.30
C CYS A 128 -17.70 -15.60 -3.26
N LEU A 129 -17.00 -15.53 -4.40
CA LEU A 129 -15.57 -15.86 -4.47
C LEU A 129 -14.74 -14.91 -3.61
N ALA A 130 -14.98 -13.60 -3.70
CA ALA A 130 -14.25 -12.59 -2.92
C ALA A 130 -14.44 -12.82 -1.40
N ARG A 131 -15.68 -13.05 -0.94
CA ARG A 131 -15.96 -13.37 0.47
C ARG A 131 -15.26 -14.67 0.90
N GLY A 132 -15.25 -15.69 0.04
CA GLY A 132 -14.52 -16.94 0.31
C GLY A 132 -13.02 -16.74 0.43
N VAL A 133 -12.41 -15.92 -0.42
CA VAL A 133 -10.98 -15.58 -0.36
C VAL A 133 -10.66 -14.80 0.92
N LEU A 134 -11.47 -13.79 1.27
CA LEU A 134 -11.29 -13.01 2.49
C LEU A 134 -11.34 -13.88 3.75
N ALA A 135 -12.31 -14.78 3.86
CA ALA A 135 -12.43 -15.70 5.00
C ALA A 135 -11.20 -16.63 5.13
N ARG A 136 -10.70 -17.17 4.00
CA ARG A 136 -9.49 -18.01 3.98
C ARG A 136 -8.23 -17.22 4.33
N ASN A 137 -8.12 -15.97 3.86
CA ASN A 137 -7.00 -15.10 4.19
C ASN A 137 -6.99 -14.74 5.68
N ALA A 138 -8.14 -14.41 6.26
CA ALA A 138 -8.27 -14.15 7.69
C ALA A 138 -7.82 -15.37 8.53
N THR A 139 -8.33 -16.56 8.21
CA THR A 139 -7.92 -17.80 8.91
C THR A 139 -6.45 -18.15 8.66
N ARG A 140 -5.89 -17.88 7.48
CA ARG A 140 -4.46 -18.07 7.20
C ARG A 140 -3.60 -17.16 8.08
N LEU A 141 -3.97 -15.88 8.22
CA LEU A 141 -3.29 -14.92 9.07
C LEU A 141 -3.36 -15.32 10.56
N GLU A 142 -4.54 -15.71 11.05
CA GLU A 142 -4.70 -16.20 12.42
C GLU A 142 -3.85 -17.46 12.68
N ARG A 143 -3.85 -18.43 11.77
CA ARG A 143 -3.01 -19.63 11.88
C ARG A 143 -1.54 -19.28 11.89
N HIS A 144 -1.11 -18.30 11.10
CA HIS A 144 0.27 -17.83 11.09
C HIS A 144 0.64 -17.18 12.43
N ALA A 145 -0.21 -16.31 12.96
CA ALA A 145 -0.03 -15.69 14.27
C ALA A 145 0.01 -16.73 15.40
N GLN A 146 -0.87 -17.75 15.36
CA GLN A 146 -0.84 -18.85 16.32
C GLN A 146 0.45 -19.67 16.22
N LYS A 147 0.94 -19.95 15.01
CA LYS A 147 2.24 -20.62 14.82
C LYS A 147 3.39 -19.80 15.41
N GLN A 148 3.41 -18.49 15.17
CA GLN A 148 4.40 -17.58 15.76
C GLN A 148 4.34 -17.57 17.29
N ARG A 149 3.14 -17.49 17.89
CA ARG A 149 2.96 -17.55 19.35
C ARG A 149 3.46 -18.88 19.92
N LYS A 150 3.10 -20.01 19.31
CA LYS A 150 3.57 -21.34 19.74
C LYS A 150 5.08 -21.45 19.64
N ALA A 151 5.68 -20.97 18.54
CA ALA A 151 7.13 -20.95 18.36
C ALA A 151 7.81 -20.07 19.43
N ALA A 152 7.28 -18.87 19.69
CA ALA A 152 7.79 -17.97 20.72
C ALA A 152 7.75 -18.62 22.11
N VAL A 153 6.66 -19.29 22.48
CA VAL A 153 6.55 -20.03 23.75
C VAL A 153 7.58 -21.16 23.83
N VAL A 154 7.81 -21.90 22.75
CA VAL A 154 8.83 -22.96 22.72
C VAL A 154 10.25 -22.37 22.88
N ILE A 155 10.55 -21.28 22.19
CA ILE A 155 11.84 -20.57 22.31
C ILE A 155 12.03 -20.07 23.75
N GLN A 156 11.02 -19.40 24.31
CA GLN A 156 11.09 -18.89 25.69
C GLN A 156 11.22 -20.03 26.71
N LYS A 157 10.47 -21.12 26.55
CA LYS A 157 10.55 -22.31 27.42
C LYS A 157 11.92 -22.96 27.36
N THR A 158 12.47 -23.15 26.15
CA THR A 158 13.79 -23.75 25.96
C THR A 158 14.90 -22.85 26.49
N TYR A 159 14.80 -21.53 26.26
CA TYR A 159 15.73 -20.54 26.79
C TYR A 159 15.71 -20.47 28.32
N ARG A 160 14.53 -20.35 28.94
CA ARG A 160 14.38 -20.39 30.41
C ARG A 160 14.91 -21.70 30.99
N GLY A 161 14.66 -22.83 30.32
CA GLY A 161 15.20 -24.13 30.71
C GLY A 161 16.73 -24.20 30.59
N ARG A 162 17.32 -23.63 29.54
CA ARG A 162 18.77 -23.51 29.37
C ARG A 162 19.39 -22.65 30.47
N LEU A 163 18.83 -21.48 30.75
CA LEU A 163 19.28 -20.59 31.83
C LEU A 163 19.20 -21.28 33.19
N GLY A 164 18.09 -21.98 33.48
CA GLY A 164 17.93 -22.74 34.72
C GLY A 164 18.98 -23.85 34.88
N ARG A 165 19.23 -24.62 33.82
CA ARG A 165 20.28 -25.66 33.82
C ARG A 165 21.67 -25.07 33.95
N GLN A 166 21.97 -23.98 33.25
CA GLN A 166 23.25 -23.28 33.35
C GLN A 166 23.46 -22.74 34.77
N ARG A 167 22.44 -22.10 35.36
CA ARG A 167 22.48 -21.64 36.75
C ARG A 167 22.70 -22.79 37.73
N MET A 168 22.03 -23.93 37.55
CA MET A 168 22.25 -25.11 38.39
C MET A 168 23.65 -25.71 38.21
N SER A 169 24.15 -25.76 36.97
CA SER A 169 25.52 -26.22 36.69
C SER A 169 26.56 -25.32 37.35
N ASN A 170 26.36 -24.00 37.26
CA ASN A 170 27.16 -23.00 37.95
C ASN A 170 27.07 -23.16 39.47
N PHE A 171 25.88 -23.42 40.01
CA PHE A 171 25.69 -23.63 41.44
C PHE A 171 26.47 -24.85 41.93
N ARG A 172 26.39 -25.97 41.20
CA ARG A 172 27.16 -27.19 41.49
C ARG A 172 28.66 -26.94 41.39
N ALA A 173 29.11 -26.23 40.35
CA ALA A 173 30.52 -25.88 40.19
C ALA A 173 31.02 -25.02 41.36
N LEU A 174 30.25 -24.00 41.75
CA LEU A 174 30.54 -23.14 42.89
C LEU A 174 30.60 -23.93 44.19
N HIS A 175 29.59 -24.77 44.46
CA HIS A 175 29.52 -25.59 45.66
C HIS A 175 30.69 -26.58 45.75
N ASN A 176 30.96 -27.31 44.67
CA ASN A 176 32.08 -28.25 44.59
C ASN A 176 33.43 -27.53 44.74
N ALA A 177 33.61 -26.36 44.12
CA ALA A 177 34.82 -25.57 44.25
C ALA A 177 35.03 -25.06 45.68
N LYS A 178 33.98 -24.63 46.38
CA LYS A 178 34.04 -24.25 47.81
C LYS A 178 34.44 -25.43 48.69
N LEU A 179 33.80 -26.59 48.53
CA LEU A 179 34.17 -27.81 49.27
C LEU A 179 35.61 -28.22 48.98
N ARG A 180 36.03 -28.14 47.72
CA ARG A 180 37.40 -28.46 47.30
C ARG A 180 38.40 -27.49 47.91
N LEU A 181 38.08 -26.20 48.00
CA LEU A 181 38.93 -25.18 48.62
C LEU A 181 39.16 -25.47 50.12
N ILE A 182 38.10 -25.82 50.85
CA ILE A 182 38.17 -26.21 52.27
C ILE A 182 39.04 -27.46 52.42
N TYR A 183 38.70 -28.52 51.67
CA TYR A 183 39.43 -29.78 51.69
C TYR A 183 40.93 -29.58 51.41
N LEU A 184 41.29 -28.87 50.34
CA LEU A 184 42.69 -28.65 49.98
C LEU A 184 43.42 -27.81 51.03
N THR A 185 42.74 -26.88 51.70
CA THR A 185 43.35 -26.08 52.76
C THR A 185 43.67 -26.92 53.99
N GLU A 186 42.81 -27.87 54.35
CA GLU A 186 43.05 -28.82 55.45
C GLU A 186 44.18 -29.81 55.14
N HIS A 187 44.41 -30.11 53.86
CA HIS A 187 45.45 -31.04 53.41
C HIS A 187 46.79 -30.35 53.09
N LEU A 188 46.88 -29.02 53.20
CA LEU A 188 48.14 -28.30 53.09
C LEU A 188 48.88 -28.35 54.43
N CYS A 189 49.98 -29.10 54.48
CA CYS A 189 50.81 -29.22 55.67
C CYS A 189 51.78 -28.04 55.82
N THR A 190 52.00 -27.58 57.06
CA THR A 190 53.00 -26.56 57.39
C THR A 190 54.40 -26.98 56.94
N ASP A 191 54.76 -28.23 57.18
CA ASP A 191 56.12 -28.74 56.97
C ASP A 191 56.44 -28.81 55.48
N GLU A 192 55.47 -29.20 54.66
CA GLU A 192 55.60 -29.25 53.20
C GLU A 192 55.79 -27.84 52.59
N LEU A 193 55.04 -26.85 53.08
CA LEU A 193 55.20 -25.46 52.64
C LEU A 193 56.53 -24.86 53.09
N VAL A 194 56.96 -25.14 54.32
CA VAL A 194 58.27 -24.69 54.82
C VAL A 194 59.40 -25.33 54.03
N GLU A 195 59.30 -26.62 53.72
CA GLU A 195 60.30 -27.35 52.94
C GLU A 195 60.37 -26.84 51.51
N MET A 196 59.22 -26.64 50.86
CA MET A 196 59.15 -25.94 49.57
C MET A 196 59.84 -24.56 49.65
N GLY A 197 59.58 -23.79 50.71
CA GLY A 197 60.22 -22.50 50.94
C GLY A 197 61.75 -22.59 51.14
N ARG A 198 62.25 -23.63 51.80
CA ARG A 198 63.70 -23.89 51.96
C ARG A 198 64.36 -24.19 50.62
N LEU A 199 63.76 -25.08 49.82
CA LEU A 199 64.26 -25.45 48.50
C LEU A 199 64.36 -24.24 47.56
N LEU A 200 63.34 -23.36 47.56
CA LEU A 200 63.35 -22.14 46.76
C LEU A 200 64.42 -21.13 47.23
N CYS A 201 64.59 -20.97 48.55
CA CYS A 201 65.67 -20.13 49.08
C CYS A 201 67.06 -20.68 48.74
N ALA A 202 67.24 -22.01 48.78
CA ALA A 202 68.49 -22.67 48.44
C ALA A 202 68.84 -22.47 46.96
N TYR A 203 67.87 -22.67 46.06
CA TYR A 203 68.04 -22.40 44.63
C TYR A 203 68.39 -20.93 44.37
N ALA A 204 67.73 -19.99 45.06
CA ALA A 204 67.98 -18.57 44.85
C ALA A 204 69.35 -18.09 45.36
N LYS A 205 69.93 -18.76 46.37
CA LYS A 205 71.30 -18.51 46.85
C LYS A 205 72.36 -19.17 45.96
N HIS A 206 72.06 -20.34 45.42
CA HIS A 206 73.02 -21.15 44.67
C HIS A 206 72.36 -21.74 43.41
N PRO A 207 72.04 -20.90 42.40
CA PRO A 207 71.27 -21.33 41.22
C PRO A 207 72.01 -22.32 40.32
N GLU A 208 73.34 -22.31 40.35
CA GLU A 208 74.20 -23.20 39.55
C GLU A 208 74.57 -24.50 40.28
N SER A 209 74.16 -24.64 41.54
CA SER A 209 74.50 -25.82 42.33
C SER A 209 73.70 -27.05 41.90
N LYS A 210 74.41 -28.14 41.60
CA LYS A 210 73.85 -29.46 41.26
C LYS A 210 72.93 -30.03 42.36
N TYR A 211 73.08 -29.57 43.60
CA TYR A 211 72.30 -30.03 44.74
C TYR A 211 71.01 -29.23 44.96
N THR A 212 70.74 -28.22 44.14
CA THR A 212 69.52 -27.43 44.23
C THR A 212 68.48 -27.90 43.21
N VAL A 213 67.22 -27.97 43.65
CA VAL A 213 66.09 -28.27 42.75
C VAL A 213 65.82 -27.01 41.93
N LYS A 214 65.86 -27.13 40.60
CA LYS A 214 65.52 -26.02 39.68
C LYS A 214 64.01 -25.92 39.51
N PRO A 215 63.32 -24.92 40.12
CA PRO A 215 61.88 -24.76 39.97
C PRO A 215 61.52 -24.20 38.59
N SER A 216 60.42 -24.68 38.02
CA SER A 216 59.78 -24.08 36.82
C SER A 216 59.27 -22.67 37.11
N HIS A 217 59.32 -21.74 36.14
CA HIS A 217 58.84 -20.35 36.29
C HIS A 217 57.38 -20.26 36.75
N VAL A 218 56.57 -21.24 36.33
CA VAL A 218 55.18 -21.44 36.70
C VAL A 218 54.98 -21.59 38.23
N VAL A 219 55.96 -22.18 38.94
CA VAL A 219 55.94 -22.32 40.40
C VAL A 219 56.07 -20.95 41.08
N LEU A 220 56.89 -20.05 40.53
CA LEU A 220 56.94 -18.67 41.01
C LEU A 220 55.61 -17.95 40.76
N GLY A 221 54.98 -18.22 39.62
CA GLY A 221 53.62 -17.76 39.30
C GLY A 221 52.58 -18.17 40.34
N LEU A 222 52.58 -19.44 40.76
CA LEU A 222 51.71 -19.93 41.84
C LEU A 222 51.92 -19.14 43.14
N ILE A 223 53.18 -18.92 43.52
CA ILE A 223 53.52 -18.23 44.78
C ILE A 223 53.11 -16.77 44.72
N ARG A 224 53.27 -16.11 43.56
CA ARG A 224 52.81 -14.74 43.33
C ARG A 224 51.29 -14.62 43.47
N ILE A 225 50.54 -15.54 42.86
CA ILE A 225 49.08 -15.60 43.02
C ILE A 225 48.73 -15.81 44.50
N LEU A 226 49.38 -16.76 45.17
CA LEU A 226 49.13 -17.06 46.57
C LEU A 226 49.40 -15.87 47.50
N LYS A 227 50.51 -15.16 47.28
CA LYS A 227 50.87 -13.94 48.01
C LYS A 227 49.87 -12.81 47.75
N SER A 228 49.40 -12.64 46.50
CA SER A 228 48.36 -11.68 46.13
C SER A 228 47.04 -11.95 46.86
N THR A 229 46.62 -13.21 46.86
CA THR A 229 45.41 -13.66 47.54
C THR A 229 45.53 -13.45 49.06
N TRP A 230 46.66 -13.83 49.64
CA TRP A 230 46.93 -13.60 51.07
C TRP A 230 46.91 -12.12 51.44
N GLY A 231 47.54 -11.27 50.63
CA GLY A 231 47.54 -9.82 50.84
C GLY A 231 46.15 -9.18 50.73
N SER A 232 45.26 -9.78 49.95
CA SER A 232 43.85 -9.35 49.84
C SER A 232 43.04 -9.65 51.11
N CYS A 233 43.51 -10.58 51.96
CA CYS A 233 42.87 -10.93 53.23
C CYS A 233 43.39 -10.15 54.44
N LEU A 234 44.41 -9.31 54.25
CA LEU A 234 44.99 -8.53 55.34
C LEU A 234 44.19 -7.24 55.60
N SER A 235 44.23 -6.80 56.86
CA SER A 235 43.77 -5.46 57.24
C SER A 235 44.54 -4.37 56.46
N PRO A 236 43.92 -3.23 56.11
CA PRO A 236 44.61 -2.13 55.43
C PRO A 236 45.89 -1.66 56.13
N LYS A 237 45.96 -1.77 57.46
CA LYS A 237 47.16 -1.42 58.27
C LYS A 237 48.30 -2.41 58.06
N ASP A 238 48.00 -3.69 57.90
CA ASP A 238 48.99 -4.75 57.67
C ASP A 238 49.40 -4.85 56.20
N LYS A 239 48.50 -4.47 55.29
CA LYS A 239 48.78 -4.37 53.86
C LYS A 239 49.93 -3.38 53.57
N ARG A 240 49.93 -2.22 54.23
CA ARG A 240 51.01 -1.21 54.10
C ARG A 240 52.38 -1.69 54.58
N LYS A 241 52.44 -2.65 55.51
CA LYS A 241 53.70 -3.25 55.99
C LYS A 241 54.29 -4.28 55.03
N HIS A 242 53.48 -4.77 54.09
CA HIS A 242 53.83 -5.84 53.16
C HIS A 242 53.66 -5.42 51.69
N ASP A 243 53.68 -4.11 51.44
CA ASP A 243 53.39 -3.45 50.16
C ASP A 243 54.59 -3.56 49.19
N GLN A 244 54.98 -4.81 48.90
CA GLN A 244 55.90 -5.11 47.82
C GLN A 244 55.07 -5.45 46.58
N PRO A 245 55.33 -4.82 45.42
CA PRO A 245 54.61 -5.13 44.20
C PRO A 245 54.83 -6.59 43.80
N ILE A 246 53.77 -7.28 43.39
CA ILE A 246 53.76 -8.75 43.29
C ILE A 246 54.66 -9.26 42.15
N HIS A 247 54.87 -8.43 41.13
CA HIS A 247 55.76 -8.74 40.01
C HIS A 247 57.25 -8.76 40.40
N GLU A 248 57.64 -8.09 41.49
CA GLU A 248 59.04 -8.04 41.97
C GLU A 248 59.41 -9.25 42.85
N VAL A 249 58.45 -10.10 43.22
CA VAL A 249 58.71 -11.29 44.03
C VAL A 249 59.59 -12.25 43.23
N ARG A 250 60.83 -12.45 43.67
CA ARG A 250 61.78 -13.44 43.14
C ARG A 250 61.77 -14.68 44.04
N TRP A 251 62.63 -15.63 43.71
CA TRP A 251 62.72 -16.92 44.40
C TRP A 251 63.04 -16.80 45.89
N MET A 252 63.90 -15.84 46.28
CA MET A 252 64.23 -15.58 47.69
C MET A 252 63.01 -15.11 48.48
N GLU A 253 62.30 -14.09 47.98
CA GLU A 253 61.16 -13.50 48.67
C GLU A 253 59.97 -14.47 48.71
N GLY A 254 59.77 -15.24 47.62
CA GLY A 254 58.77 -16.31 47.55
C GLY A 254 59.06 -17.43 48.55
N GLY A 255 60.32 -17.86 48.66
CA GLY A 255 60.73 -18.87 49.64
C GLY A 255 60.60 -18.39 51.08
N GLN A 256 60.99 -17.14 51.38
CA GLN A 256 60.81 -16.54 52.71
C GLN A 256 59.33 -16.41 53.11
N PHE A 257 58.47 -16.10 52.14
CA PHE A 257 57.02 -16.07 52.35
C PHE A 257 56.47 -17.44 52.73
N LEU A 258 56.84 -18.51 52.00
CA LEU A 258 56.37 -19.87 52.30
C LEU A 258 56.90 -20.41 53.65
N ARG A 259 58.10 -19.99 54.08
CA ARG A 259 58.62 -20.32 55.42
C ARG A 259 57.76 -19.77 56.57
N ARG A 260 56.88 -18.79 56.31
CA ARG A 260 55.86 -18.31 57.25
C ARG A 260 54.53 -19.08 57.10
N ALA A 261 54.62 -20.39 56.80
CA ALA A 261 53.48 -21.25 56.48
C ALA A 261 52.34 -21.21 57.51
N ALA A 262 52.64 -21.13 58.81
CA ALA A 262 51.61 -21.10 59.85
C ALA A 262 50.71 -19.85 59.80
N ALA A 263 51.25 -18.69 59.42
CA ALA A 263 50.45 -17.47 59.22
C ALA A 263 49.66 -17.53 57.91
N LEU A 264 50.30 -18.06 56.86
CA LEU A 264 49.68 -18.26 55.56
C LEU A 264 48.49 -19.21 55.64
N LEU A 265 48.65 -20.40 56.21
CA LEU A 265 47.59 -21.42 56.32
C LEU A 265 46.41 -20.92 57.14
N ARG A 266 46.63 -20.19 58.22
CA ARG A 266 45.54 -19.56 58.98
C ARG A 266 44.71 -18.63 58.11
N ALA A 267 45.37 -17.76 57.34
CA ALA A 267 44.68 -16.85 56.43
C ALA A 267 43.97 -17.59 55.28
N LEU A 268 44.58 -18.62 54.69
CA LEU A 268 43.95 -19.44 53.66
C LEU A 268 42.74 -20.21 54.21
N HIS A 269 42.81 -20.68 55.46
CA HIS A 269 41.69 -21.36 56.12
C HIS A 269 40.55 -20.39 56.44
N THR A 270 40.87 -19.18 56.91
CA THR A 270 39.87 -18.09 57.05
C THR A 270 39.23 -17.77 55.71
N LEU A 271 40.01 -17.68 54.63
CA LEU A 271 39.50 -17.46 53.28
C LEU A 271 38.60 -18.62 52.82
N ALA A 272 39.03 -19.88 52.98
CA ALA A 272 38.26 -21.03 52.53
C ALA A 272 36.93 -21.19 53.31
N THR A 273 36.96 -20.94 54.62
CA THR A 273 35.76 -20.95 55.46
C THR A 273 34.85 -19.76 55.17
N SER A 274 35.39 -18.57 54.91
CA SER A 274 34.62 -17.39 54.49
C SER A 274 34.03 -17.58 53.09
N ALA A 275 34.75 -18.21 52.17
CA ALA A 275 34.25 -18.60 50.85
C ALA A 275 33.03 -19.50 50.93
N GLY A 276 32.99 -20.38 51.94
CA GLY A 276 31.83 -21.22 52.23
C GLY A 276 30.57 -20.41 52.50
N ARG A 277 30.69 -19.27 53.20
CA ARG A 277 29.57 -18.51 53.79
C ARG A 277 29.25 -17.19 53.07
N MET A 278 30.25 -16.54 52.48
CA MET A 278 30.20 -15.21 51.87
C MET A 278 30.85 -15.19 50.49
N LEU A 279 30.74 -14.05 49.81
CA LEU A 279 31.42 -13.77 48.54
C LEU A 279 32.91 -13.56 48.78
N LEU A 280 33.74 -14.00 47.82
CA LEU A 280 35.17 -13.78 47.84
C LEU A 280 35.53 -12.64 46.90
N PRO A 281 35.67 -11.40 47.40
CA PRO A 281 36.26 -10.33 46.61
C PRO A 281 37.76 -10.59 46.47
N LEU A 282 38.18 -11.04 45.29
CA LEU A 282 39.60 -11.09 44.93
C LEU A 282 40.03 -9.73 44.40
N SER A 283 41.27 -9.34 44.66
CA SER A 283 41.80 -8.11 44.06
C SER A 283 41.90 -8.24 42.54
N SER A 284 41.77 -7.13 41.82
CA SER A 284 41.94 -7.08 40.37
C SER A 284 43.32 -7.61 39.93
N GLU A 285 44.36 -7.35 40.73
CA GLU A 285 45.71 -7.88 40.52
C GLU A 285 45.75 -9.41 40.63
N THR A 286 45.10 -10.00 41.63
CA THR A 286 45.01 -11.46 41.77
C THR A 286 44.32 -12.10 40.57
N LEU A 287 43.22 -11.50 40.11
CA LEU A 287 42.47 -11.98 38.94
C LEU A 287 43.30 -11.89 37.66
N ALA A 288 43.99 -10.77 37.44
CA ALA A 288 44.86 -10.59 36.29
C ALA A 288 46.00 -11.63 36.28
N LEU A 289 46.60 -11.93 37.43
CA LEU A 289 47.63 -12.97 37.55
C LEU A 289 47.07 -14.37 37.25
N ILE A 290 45.92 -14.73 37.80
CA ILE A 290 45.26 -16.02 37.53
C ILE A 290 44.98 -16.17 36.03
N GLN A 291 44.49 -15.11 35.37
CA GLN A 291 44.21 -15.12 33.93
C GLN A 291 45.50 -15.21 33.09
N ALA A 292 46.55 -14.48 33.47
CA ALA A 292 47.84 -14.50 32.78
C ALA A 292 48.46 -15.90 32.80
N TYR A 293 48.52 -16.55 33.97
CA TYR A 293 49.09 -17.89 34.09
C TYR A 293 48.17 -18.98 33.56
N ARG A 294 46.84 -18.81 33.56
CA ARG A 294 45.91 -19.77 32.91
C ARG A 294 46.19 -19.94 31.41
N ASN A 295 46.76 -18.93 30.76
CA ASN A 295 47.10 -18.96 29.35
C ASN A 295 48.51 -19.54 29.08
N ASP A 296 49.31 -19.83 30.11
CA ASP A 296 50.63 -20.45 29.98
C ASP A 296 50.49 -21.97 29.78
N SER A 297 51.14 -22.52 28.74
CA SER A 297 51.12 -23.95 28.42
C SER A 297 51.66 -24.84 29.54
N HIS A 298 52.55 -24.31 30.39
CA HIS A 298 53.15 -25.04 31.49
C HIS A 298 52.36 -24.92 32.81
N PHE A 299 51.29 -24.12 32.87
CA PHE A 299 50.44 -23.96 34.06
C PHE A 299 49.36 -25.05 34.14
N THR A 300 49.80 -26.31 34.13
CA THR A 300 48.93 -27.50 34.13
C THR A 300 49.29 -28.48 35.24
N LEU A 301 48.31 -29.25 35.73
CA LEU A 301 48.53 -30.22 36.80
C LEU A 301 49.65 -31.24 36.47
N PRO A 302 49.74 -31.80 35.25
CA PRO A 302 50.80 -32.74 34.90
C PRO A 302 52.20 -32.11 35.01
N HIS A 303 52.35 -30.82 34.66
CA HIS A 303 53.63 -30.12 34.75
C HIS A 303 54.08 -29.89 36.19
N PHE A 304 53.14 -29.67 37.12
CA PHE A 304 53.46 -29.59 38.54
C PHE A 304 53.82 -30.95 39.13
N ALA A 305 53.16 -32.02 38.69
CA ALA A 305 53.44 -33.38 39.15
C ALA A 305 54.87 -33.86 38.81
N THR A 306 55.52 -33.28 37.79
CA THR A 306 56.89 -33.65 37.38
C THR A 306 58.00 -32.86 38.08
N GLN A 307 57.68 -31.91 38.97
CA GLN A 307 58.66 -31.02 39.63
C GLN A 307 59.43 -31.69 40.80
N GLY A 308 59.58 -33.01 40.80
CA GLY A 308 60.33 -33.76 41.81
C GLY A 308 59.86 -33.47 43.25
N ALA A 309 60.78 -33.00 44.10
CA ALA A 309 60.50 -32.68 45.51
C ALA A 309 59.44 -31.57 45.69
N LEU A 310 59.20 -30.72 44.69
CA LEU A 310 58.18 -29.67 44.73
C LEU A 310 56.81 -30.16 44.26
N ALA A 311 56.70 -31.38 43.72
CA ALA A 311 55.53 -31.83 42.97
C ALA A 311 54.25 -31.88 43.82
N LYS A 312 54.33 -32.45 45.02
CA LYS A 312 53.18 -32.60 45.91
C LYS A 312 52.59 -31.24 46.29
N THR A 313 53.42 -30.36 46.86
CA THR A 313 52.98 -29.05 47.38
C THR A 313 52.53 -28.13 46.25
N SER A 314 53.27 -28.08 45.13
CA SER A 314 52.89 -27.24 43.97
C SER A 314 51.59 -27.71 43.30
N SER A 315 51.35 -29.03 43.22
CA SER A 315 50.10 -29.59 42.70
C SER A 315 48.91 -29.25 43.59
N THR A 316 49.05 -29.38 44.91
CA THR A 316 47.99 -29.02 45.86
C THR A 316 47.67 -27.53 45.81
N LEU A 317 48.69 -26.66 45.78
CA LEU A 317 48.52 -25.21 45.65
C LEU A 317 47.88 -24.81 44.32
N PHE A 318 48.26 -25.46 43.22
CA PHE A 318 47.65 -25.24 41.92
C PHE A 318 46.16 -25.60 41.92
N GLN A 319 45.79 -26.78 42.43
CA GLN A 319 44.38 -27.18 42.56
C GLN A 319 43.60 -26.22 43.46
N TRP A 320 44.23 -25.69 44.51
CA TRP A 320 43.62 -24.70 45.39
C TRP A 320 43.34 -23.38 44.65
N ILE A 321 44.30 -22.89 43.86
CA ILE A 321 44.13 -21.71 43.00
C ILE A 321 43.06 -21.94 41.93
N GLN A 322 42.98 -23.14 41.33
CA GLN A 322 41.93 -23.48 40.37
C GLN A 322 40.53 -23.46 41.00
N ALA A 323 40.39 -24.00 42.21
CA ALA A 323 39.15 -23.93 42.96
C ALA A 323 38.76 -22.48 43.27
N LEU A 324 39.72 -21.66 43.69
CA LEU A 324 39.54 -20.24 43.94
C LEU A 324 39.09 -19.48 42.67
N ALA A 325 39.74 -19.75 41.54
CA ALA A 325 39.40 -19.14 40.26
C ALA A 325 37.99 -19.53 39.80
N THR A 326 37.61 -20.80 39.96
CA THR A 326 36.25 -21.29 39.65
C THR A 326 35.19 -20.60 40.51
N ILE A 327 35.48 -20.35 41.79
CA ILE A 327 34.57 -19.60 42.66
C ILE A 327 34.40 -18.18 42.14
N SER A 328 35.50 -17.49 41.78
CA SER A 328 35.44 -16.14 41.23
C SER A 328 34.67 -16.05 39.91
N ASP A 329 34.90 -17.00 39.01
CA ASP A 329 34.27 -17.07 37.69
C ASP A 329 32.75 -17.30 37.77
N VAL A 330 32.26 -17.87 38.87
CA VAL A 330 30.86 -18.32 38.95
C VAL A 330 30.04 -17.54 39.98
N GLN A 331 30.67 -17.00 41.03
CA GLN A 331 29.96 -16.31 42.11
C GLN A 331 29.16 -15.10 41.62
N HIS A 332 29.64 -14.40 40.59
CA HIS A 332 28.97 -13.21 40.04
C HIS A 332 27.58 -13.53 39.43
N VAL A 333 27.36 -14.76 38.98
CA VAL A 333 26.06 -15.21 38.43
C VAL A 333 24.96 -15.25 39.51
N PHE A 334 25.36 -15.36 40.77
CA PHE A 334 24.45 -15.41 41.93
C PHE A 334 24.36 -14.09 42.69
N LEU A 335 25.17 -13.11 42.31
CA LEU A 335 25.02 -11.75 42.81
C LEU A 335 23.76 -11.16 42.19
N SER A 336 23.02 -10.40 43.00
CA SER A 336 22.14 -9.39 42.45
C SER A 336 22.97 -8.59 41.46
N PRO A 337 22.48 -8.31 40.23
CA PRO A 337 23.20 -7.41 39.34
C PRO A 337 23.52 -6.16 40.15
N THR A 338 24.80 -5.88 40.39
CA THR A 338 25.21 -4.54 40.78
C THR A 338 24.50 -3.61 39.82
N PRO A 339 23.80 -2.56 40.28
CA PRO A 339 23.10 -1.66 39.38
C PRO A 339 24.14 -1.15 38.38
N VAL A 340 24.11 -1.76 37.20
CA VAL A 340 24.67 -1.19 36.00
C VAL A 340 23.91 0.11 35.90
N LEU A 341 24.62 1.24 35.88
CA LEU A 341 24.07 2.57 35.58
C LEU A 341 22.83 2.37 34.72
N GLU A 342 21.65 2.61 35.31
CA GLU A 342 20.40 2.47 34.61
C GLU A 342 20.52 3.40 33.41
N LEU A 343 20.69 2.82 32.23
CA LEU A 343 20.50 3.57 31.00
C LEU A 343 19.00 3.86 31.02
N ASN A 344 18.67 5.09 31.42
CA ASN A 344 17.31 5.52 31.66
C ASN A 344 16.59 5.53 30.30
N LEU A 345 15.96 4.41 29.95
CA LEU A 345 15.25 4.23 28.69
C LEU A 345 13.98 5.10 28.64
N GLU A 346 13.60 5.76 29.74
CA GLU A 346 12.58 6.80 29.74
C GLU A 346 12.96 7.97 28.81
N ASP A 347 14.24 8.31 28.69
CA ASP A 347 14.72 9.37 27.77
C ASP A 347 14.61 8.95 26.29
N TYR A 348 14.52 7.65 26.00
CA TYR A 348 14.41 7.11 24.63
C TYR A 348 12.99 6.64 24.28
N ALA A 349 12.07 6.59 25.24
CA ALA A 349 10.68 6.19 25.01
C ALA A 349 9.92 7.21 24.13
N ASP A 350 10.30 8.48 24.19
CA ASP A 350 9.72 9.54 23.36
C ASP A 350 10.26 9.53 21.92
N GLU A 351 11.49 9.04 21.68
CA GLU A 351 12.06 8.92 20.33
C GLU A 351 11.39 7.82 19.50
N ASP A 352 11.12 6.65 20.09
CA ASP A 352 10.40 5.55 19.41
C ASP A 352 8.93 5.91 19.14
N ARG A 353 8.32 6.73 20.00
CA ARG A 353 6.96 7.24 19.81
C ARG A 353 6.92 8.33 18.74
N ALA A 354 7.92 9.19 18.67
CA ALA A 354 8.05 10.21 17.63
C ALA A 354 8.32 9.59 16.25
N GLU A 355 9.15 8.55 16.14
CA GLU A 355 9.36 7.83 14.88
C GLU A 355 8.10 7.07 14.44
N SER A 356 7.38 6.43 15.37
CA SER A 356 6.12 5.74 15.09
C SER A 356 5.02 6.71 14.63
N ILE A 357 4.83 7.84 15.34
CA ILE A 357 3.82 8.84 15.01
C ILE A 357 4.20 9.58 13.72
N ALA A 358 5.48 9.92 13.51
CA ALA A 358 5.95 10.54 12.27
C ALA A 358 5.77 9.60 11.08
N VAL A 359 6.09 8.31 11.18
CA VAL A 359 5.94 7.34 10.07
C VAL A 359 4.47 7.06 9.75
N TRP A 360 3.58 7.00 10.75
CA TRP A 360 2.15 6.80 10.53
C TRP A 360 1.44 8.06 10.02
N HIS A 361 1.79 9.26 10.52
CA HIS A 361 1.16 10.51 10.07
C HIS A 361 1.74 11.03 8.74
N PHE A 362 3.02 10.81 8.41
CA PHE A 362 3.55 11.15 7.08
C PHE A 362 2.89 10.33 5.97
N SER A 363 2.51 9.08 6.27
CA SER A 363 1.85 8.19 5.31
C SER A 363 0.39 8.58 5.05
N LEU A 364 -0.26 9.30 5.99
CA LEU A 364 -1.61 9.86 5.86
C LEU A 364 -1.61 11.28 5.26
N LEU A 365 -0.50 12.02 5.35
CA LEU A 365 -0.38 13.41 4.87
C LEU A 365 -0.29 13.55 3.34
N PHE A 366 -0.09 12.46 2.60
CA PHE A 366 0.13 12.49 1.15
C PHE A 366 -0.82 11.55 0.38
N ASP A 367 -2.11 11.76 0.58
CA ASP A 367 -3.13 11.17 -0.30
C ASP A 367 -3.38 12.05 -1.55
N CYS A 368 -3.14 11.39 -2.68
CA CYS A 368 -3.47 11.64 -4.09
C CYS A 368 -3.38 13.02 -4.78
N TYR A 369 -3.43 14.19 -4.13
CA TYR A 369 -3.46 15.48 -4.85
C TYR A 369 -2.16 16.30 -4.73
N ALA A 370 -1.49 16.27 -3.56
CA ALA A 370 -0.26 17.04 -3.32
C ALA A 370 1.00 16.44 -3.98
N LYS A 371 1.00 15.13 -4.27
CA LYS A 371 2.14 14.45 -4.93
C LYS A 371 2.43 14.99 -6.33
N HIS A 372 1.41 15.31 -7.11
CA HIS A 372 1.57 15.71 -8.51
C HIS A 372 2.16 17.12 -8.65
N LEU A 373 1.74 18.04 -7.77
CA LEU A 373 2.20 19.44 -7.77
C LEU A 373 3.64 19.55 -7.25
N LEU A 374 3.98 18.80 -6.20
CA LEU A 374 5.32 18.82 -5.62
C LEU A 374 6.36 18.18 -6.55
N VAL A 375 6.00 17.12 -7.28
CA VAL A 375 6.84 16.53 -8.33
C VAL A 375 7.06 17.50 -9.48
N GLN A 376 6.04 18.22 -9.94
CA GLN A 376 6.21 19.26 -10.98
C GLN A 376 7.15 20.39 -10.53
N THR A 377 7.00 20.88 -9.29
CA THR A 377 7.84 21.97 -8.78
C THR A 377 9.30 21.54 -8.57
N ILE A 378 9.54 20.30 -8.13
CA ILE A 378 10.89 19.74 -7.95
C ILE A 378 11.55 19.42 -9.29
N MET A 379 10.80 18.93 -10.29
CA MET A 379 11.34 18.72 -11.64
C MET A 379 11.72 20.04 -12.33
N ALA A 380 11.01 21.14 -12.03
CA ALA A 380 11.35 22.47 -12.54
C ALA A 380 12.58 23.11 -11.86
N THR A 381 12.83 22.80 -10.58
CA THR A 381 13.94 23.38 -9.81
C THR A 381 15.26 22.61 -9.92
N PHE A 382 15.22 21.31 -10.24
CA PHE A 382 16.42 20.48 -10.37
C PHE A 382 16.36 19.52 -11.57
N PRO A 383 16.48 20.03 -12.81
CA PRO A 383 16.31 19.22 -14.03
C PRO A 383 17.35 18.10 -14.20
N GLY A 384 18.48 18.15 -13.46
CA GLY A 384 19.54 17.15 -13.53
C GLY A 384 19.43 15.98 -12.55
N LEU A 385 18.51 16.00 -11.56
CA LEU A 385 18.47 14.99 -10.50
C LEU A 385 17.91 13.62 -10.96
N PHE A 386 17.28 13.57 -12.15
CA PHE A 386 16.59 12.39 -12.68
C PHE A 386 17.08 11.91 -14.06
N LEU A 387 18.32 12.25 -14.45
CA LEU A 387 18.89 11.85 -15.75
C LEU A 387 19.27 10.35 -15.88
N ARG A 388 18.80 9.48 -15.00
CA ARG A 388 19.06 8.03 -15.08
C ARG A 388 17.81 7.17 -14.94
N ILE A 389 16.72 7.61 -15.56
CA ILE A 389 15.51 6.78 -15.72
C ILE A 389 15.04 6.86 -17.18
N ASN A 390 15.92 6.53 -18.11
CA ASN A 390 15.54 6.27 -19.50
C ASN A 390 16.00 4.85 -19.84
N THR A 391 15.17 3.88 -19.48
CA THR A 391 15.22 2.52 -20.04
C THR A 391 13.81 2.17 -20.53
N PRO A 392 13.64 1.59 -21.72
CA PRO A 392 12.36 1.51 -22.42
C PRO A 392 11.40 0.43 -21.89
N ASN A 393 11.65 -0.12 -20.71
CA ASN A 393 10.82 -1.15 -20.11
C ASN A 393 9.99 -0.57 -18.95
N ALA A 394 8.70 -0.89 -18.93
CA ALA A 394 7.75 -0.45 -17.91
C ALA A 394 8.25 -0.83 -16.50
N MET A 395 8.62 0.18 -15.71
CA MET A 395 9.04 -0.02 -14.31
C MET A 395 7.84 -0.23 -13.41
N HIS A 396 7.94 -1.24 -12.55
CA HIS A 396 6.95 -1.56 -11.52
C HIS A 396 6.89 -0.44 -10.47
N ILE A 397 5.67 -0.04 -10.09
CA ILE A 397 5.38 1.06 -9.13
C ILE A 397 6.10 0.88 -7.78
N GLN A 398 6.36 -0.36 -7.35
CA GLN A 398 7.10 -0.64 -6.11
C GLN A 398 8.58 -0.22 -6.17
N THR A 399 9.20 -0.27 -7.34
CA THR A 399 10.59 0.13 -7.54
C THR A 399 10.74 1.66 -7.54
N ILE A 400 9.72 2.38 -8.03
CA ILE A 400 9.64 3.84 -7.97
C ILE A 400 9.49 4.29 -6.51
N GLN A 401 8.64 3.63 -5.72
CA GLN A 401 8.46 3.94 -4.30
C GLN A 401 9.76 3.76 -3.50
N GLN A 402 10.49 2.66 -3.71
CA GLN A 402 11.76 2.39 -3.02
C GLN A 402 12.89 3.38 -3.37
N THR A 403 12.96 3.80 -4.65
CA THR A 403 13.94 4.81 -5.08
C THR A 403 13.56 6.21 -4.61
N PHE A 404 12.26 6.52 -4.52
CA PHE A 404 11.74 7.75 -3.91
C PHE A 404 12.06 7.82 -2.41
N ASP A 405 11.82 6.75 -1.66
CA ASP A 405 12.06 6.68 -0.22
C ASP A 405 13.56 6.77 0.11
N ALA A 406 14.43 6.22 -0.75
CA ALA A 406 15.87 6.37 -0.64
C ALA A 406 16.35 7.81 -0.95
N GLY A 407 15.72 8.48 -1.92
CA GLY A 407 15.96 9.89 -2.23
C GLY A 407 15.53 10.81 -1.09
N TYR A 408 14.34 10.58 -0.52
CA TYR A 408 13.80 11.31 0.63
C TYR A 408 14.66 11.15 1.88
N ARG A 409 15.16 9.93 2.16
CA ARG A 409 16.09 9.68 3.28
C ARG A 409 17.44 10.37 3.11
N ARG A 410 17.91 10.59 1.88
CA ARG A 410 19.14 11.34 1.62
C ARG A 410 18.91 12.84 1.69
N LEU A 411 17.75 13.32 1.23
CA LEU A 411 17.36 14.74 1.31
C LEU A 411 17.14 15.16 2.76
N SER A 412 16.42 14.34 3.55
CA SER A 412 16.19 14.60 4.97
C SER A 412 17.49 14.62 5.76
N ARG A 413 18.40 13.65 5.55
CA ARG A 413 19.72 13.65 6.19
C ARG A 413 20.60 14.84 5.78
N ARG A 414 20.52 15.30 4.54
CA ARG A 414 21.27 16.48 4.08
C ARG A 414 20.70 17.78 4.65
N LEU A 415 19.38 17.91 4.75
CA LEU A 415 18.73 19.06 5.38
C LEU A 415 18.98 19.09 6.90
N LEU A 416 19.05 17.91 7.54
CA LEU A 416 19.41 17.75 8.95
C LEU A 416 20.90 18.01 9.24
N ALA A 417 21.78 17.90 8.24
CA ALA A 417 23.23 18.10 8.41
C ALA A 417 23.67 19.57 8.32
N THR A 418 22.84 20.48 7.80
CA THR A 418 23.14 21.91 7.67
C THR A 418 21.92 22.75 8.10
N PRO A 419 21.72 22.97 9.41
CA PRO A 419 20.52 23.61 9.95
C PRO A 419 20.36 25.08 9.53
N GLU A 420 21.46 25.79 9.29
CA GLU A 420 21.44 27.21 8.85
C GLU A 420 20.81 27.38 7.46
N LEU A 421 21.13 26.47 6.53
CA LEU A 421 20.60 26.49 5.17
C LEU A 421 19.09 26.16 5.15
N PHE A 422 18.61 25.39 6.13
CA PHE A 422 17.19 25.11 6.31
C PHE A 422 16.43 26.32 6.87
N ALA A 423 17.04 27.06 7.81
CA ALA A 423 16.45 28.29 8.37
C ALA A 423 16.31 29.41 7.33
N ASP A 424 17.34 29.65 6.51
CA ASP A 424 17.30 30.65 5.42
C ASP A 424 16.23 30.34 4.38
N LYS A 425 16.02 29.05 4.10
CA LYS A 425 14.99 28.62 3.13
C LYS A 425 13.58 28.66 3.72
N LEU A 426 13.43 28.46 5.02
CA LEU A 426 12.16 28.64 5.73
C LEU A 426 11.74 30.12 5.78
N GLN A 427 12.68 31.05 5.94
CA GLN A 427 12.39 32.49 5.85
C GLN A 427 11.90 32.93 4.47
N ALA A 428 12.29 32.22 3.41
CA ALA A 428 11.84 32.49 2.04
C ALA A 428 10.43 31.92 1.73
N VAL A 429 9.85 31.10 2.61
CA VAL A 429 8.52 30.52 2.42
C VAL A 429 7.46 31.43 3.03
N ASN A 430 6.52 31.89 2.21
CA ASN A 430 5.39 32.67 2.70
C ASN A 430 4.45 31.79 3.54
N MET A 431 4.53 31.94 4.86
CA MET A 431 3.82 31.13 5.85
C MET A 431 2.29 31.22 5.76
N THR A 432 1.75 32.27 5.13
CA THR A 432 0.29 32.44 4.95
C THR A 432 -0.32 31.46 3.95
N CYS A 433 0.49 30.82 3.12
CA CYS A 433 0.06 29.86 2.12
C CYS A 433 0.10 28.40 2.62
N LEU A 434 0.54 28.17 3.86
CA LEU A 434 0.65 26.84 4.43
C LEU A 434 -0.62 26.49 5.23
N PRO A 435 -1.16 25.27 5.07
CA PRO A 435 -2.24 24.77 5.91
C PRO A 435 -1.85 24.84 7.40
N VAL A 436 -2.78 25.27 8.27
CA VAL A 436 -2.53 25.49 9.70
C VAL A 436 -1.92 24.26 10.40
N ASP A 437 -2.33 23.06 9.98
CA ASP A 437 -1.80 21.80 10.50
C ASP A 437 -0.30 21.62 10.20
N ASN A 438 0.17 22.10 9.06
CA ASN A 438 1.59 22.04 8.69
C ASN A 438 2.41 23.06 9.46
N ILE A 439 1.83 24.21 9.81
CA ILE A 439 2.46 25.24 10.64
C ILE A 439 2.65 24.72 12.08
N MET A 440 1.66 23.99 12.61
CA MET A 440 1.73 23.35 13.93
C MET A 440 2.86 22.31 14.00
N VAL A 441 3.01 21.49 12.97
CA VAL A 441 4.09 20.48 12.89
C VAL A 441 5.47 21.13 12.77
N LEU A 442 5.60 22.18 11.95
CA LEU A 442 6.83 22.97 11.84
C LEU A 442 7.20 23.65 13.16
N LYS A 443 6.20 24.13 13.91
CA LYS A 443 6.39 24.77 15.21
C LYS A 443 6.91 23.78 16.26
N GLU A 444 6.40 22.56 16.31
CA GLU A 444 6.94 21.54 17.22
C GLU A 444 8.31 21.03 16.79
N TYR A 445 8.58 20.95 15.49
CA TYR A 445 9.90 20.58 14.98
C TYR A 445 10.98 21.62 15.34
N VAL A 446 10.67 22.92 15.22
CA VAL A 446 11.57 24.01 15.64
C VAL A 446 11.77 23.98 17.16
N ARG A 447 10.71 23.69 17.93
CA ARG A 447 10.79 23.58 19.39
C ARG A 447 11.66 22.40 19.84
N ALA A 448 11.61 21.28 19.13
CA ALA A 448 12.48 20.13 19.35
C ALA A 448 13.97 20.43 19.05
N LEU A 449 14.25 21.18 17.98
CA LEU A 449 15.62 21.60 17.64
C LEU A 449 16.24 22.54 18.67
N THR A 450 15.45 23.45 19.26
CA THR A 450 15.91 24.32 20.36
C THR A 450 16.21 23.56 21.66
N CYS A 451 15.64 22.37 21.86
CA CYS A 451 15.93 21.52 23.02
C CYS A 451 17.26 20.75 22.90
N GLN A 452 17.75 20.47 21.69
CA GLN A 452 19.00 19.74 21.48
C GLN A 452 20.27 20.62 21.56
N SER A 453 20.13 21.94 21.60
CA SER A 453 21.28 22.87 21.55
C SER A 453 21.19 23.92 22.66
N SER A 454 21.79 23.62 23.81
CA SER A 454 21.92 24.50 24.97
C SER A 454 22.83 25.73 24.74
N SER A 455 22.95 26.25 23.51
CA SER A 455 23.81 27.40 23.19
C SER A 455 23.31 28.34 22.09
N ILE A 456 22.04 28.25 21.63
CA ILE A 456 21.54 29.19 20.60
C ILE A 456 20.21 29.82 21.06
N CYS A 457 20.29 31.06 21.56
CA CYS A 457 19.13 31.91 21.81
C CYS A 457 18.48 32.32 20.48
N LEU A 458 17.38 31.65 20.11
CA LEU A 458 16.47 32.07 19.04
C LEU A 458 15.06 32.23 19.62
N ILE A 459 14.87 33.27 20.45
CA ILE A 459 13.55 33.75 20.84
C ILE A 459 13.45 35.20 20.38
N HIS A 460 13.03 35.41 19.12
CA HIS A 460 12.43 36.68 18.66
C HIS A 460 11.87 36.54 17.24
N VAL A 461 10.95 35.60 16.98
CA VAL A 461 10.16 35.60 15.72
C VAL A 461 8.67 35.27 15.91
N PHE A 462 8.23 34.75 17.06
CA PHE A 462 6.83 34.28 17.25
C PHE A 462 6.02 35.13 18.24
N THR A 463 6.12 36.45 18.15
CA THR A 463 5.13 37.36 18.75
C THR A 463 4.74 38.40 17.71
N HIS A 464 3.83 38.02 16.81
CA HIS A 464 2.75 38.86 16.31
C HIS A 464 1.68 38.00 15.62
#